data_AF-W2K269-F1
#
_entry.id   AF-W2K269-F1
#
_cell.length_a   1.000
_cell.length_b   1.000
_cell.length_c   1.000
_cell.angle_alpha   90.00
_cell.angle_beta   90.00
_cell.angle_gamma   90.00
#
_symmetry.space_group_name_H-M   'P 1'
#
loop_
_entity.id
_entity.type
_entity.pdbx_description
1 polymer ?
#
loop_
_entity_poly.entity_id
_entity_poly.type
_entity_poly.pdbx_seq_one_letter_code
_entity_poly.pdbx_strand_id
1 'polypeptide(L)'
;MCLVQRSEIELLDGKRKFKFYYVLGDSKANARSRDAELTGQDDVQWVTERGGYSLTLSEVDDSSIDLVFDSLGCFKSEEHALGHFTMFGRIVTRWDQLVFASNLLKF
;
A
#
# COMPACT_ATOMS: atom_id res chain seq x y z
N MET A 1 -2.58 7.31 -14.83
CA MET A 1 -2.69 6.61 -13.53
C MET A 1 -2.27 7.59 -12.44
N CYS A 2 -2.93 7.66 -11.28
CA CYS A 2 -2.58 8.62 -10.21
C CYS A 2 -2.26 7.86 -8.92
N LEU A 3 -1.14 8.19 -8.28
CA LEU A 3 -0.88 7.74 -6.92
C LEU A 3 -1.73 8.60 -5.97
N VAL A 4 -2.71 7.99 -5.33
CA VAL A 4 -3.50 8.64 -4.28
C VAL A 4 -2.89 8.27 -2.95
N GLN A 5 -2.40 9.29 -2.24
CA GLN A 5 -2.00 9.17 -0.85
C GLN A 5 -3.08 9.79 0.03
N ARG A 6 -3.57 9.04 1.02
CA ARG A 6 -4.51 9.54 2.03
C ARG A 6 -4.02 9.14 3.41
N SER A 7 -4.14 10.04 4.37
CA SER A 7 -3.96 9.73 5.78
C SER A 7 -5.20 10.11 6.57
N GLU A 8 -5.54 9.30 7.56
CA GLU A 8 -6.68 9.52 8.45
C GLU A 8 -6.27 9.28 9.89
N ILE A 9 -6.83 10.08 10.79
CA ILE A 9 -6.67 9.93 12.23
C ILE A 9 -8.06 9.81 12.81
N GLU A 10 -8.30 8.73 13.54
CA GLU A 10 -9.55 8.43 14.21
C GLU A 10 -9.27 8.21 15.70
N LEU A 11 -10.21 8.63 16.55
CA LEU A 11 -10.22 8.27 17.97
C LEU A 11 -11.31 7.21 18.15
N LEU A 12 -10.91 5.98 18.47
CA LEU A 12 -11.82 4.85 18.70
C LEU A 12 -11.72 4.44 20.16
N ASP A 13 -12.81 4.55 20.92
CA ASP A 13 -12.85 4.21 22.36
C ASP A 13 -11.74 4.88 23.19
N GLY A 14 -11.40 6.13 22.85
CA GLY A 14 -10.34 6.90 23.51
C GLY A 14 -8.91 6.58 23.05
N LYS A 15 -8.73 5.61 22.15
CA LYS A 15 -7.43 5.23 21.57
C LYS A 15 -7.26 5.81 20.17
N ARG A 16 -6.04 6.24 19.84
CA ARG A 16 -5.74 6.80 18.51
C ARG A 16 -5.51 5.70 17.49
N LYS A 17 -6.07 5.90 16.30
CA LYS A 17 -5.85 5.06 15.13
C LYS A 17 -5.42 5.92 13.96
N PHE A 18 -4.25 5.62 13.40
CA PHE A 18 -3.71 6.29 12.23
C PHE A 18 -3.77 5.33 11.05
N LYS A 19 -4.32 5.78 9.92
CA LYS A 19 -4.37 4.99 8.69
C LYS A 19 -3.69 5.74 7.57
N PHE A 20 -2.85 5.06 6.82
CA PHE A 20 -2.21 5.56 5.60
C PHE A 20 -2.61 4.67 4.44
N TYR A 21 -2.99 5.26 3.33
CA TYR A 21 -3.39 4.56 2.10
C TYR A 21 -2.53 5.04 0.94
N TYR A 22 -2.00 4.09 0.18
CA TYR A 22 -1.31 4.31 -1.09
C TYR A 22 -2.02 3.49 -2.16
N VAL A 23 -2.79 4.14 -3.03
CA VAL A 23 -3.60 3.42 -4.03
C VAL A 23 -3.26 3.95 -5.42
N LEU A 24 -3.12 3.03 -6.37
CA LEU A 24 -3.09 3.38 -7.79
C LEU A 24 -4.52 3.60 -8.27
N GLY A 25 -4.93 4.85 -8.28
CA GLY A 25 -6.25 5.29 -8.75
C GLY A 25 -6.28 5.47 -10.27
N ASP A 26 -7.32 4.94 -10.90
CA ASP A 26 -7.71 5.32 -12.26
C ASP A 26 -8.63 6.55 -12.17
N SER A 27 -8.25 7.66 -12.81
CA SER A 27 -9.07 8.87 -12.86
C SER A 27 -9.74 8.99 -14.23
N LYS A 28 -10.87 9.71 -14.33
CA LYS A 28 -11.51 9.94 -15.65
C LYS A 28 -10.57 10.62 -16.65
N ALA A 29 -9.68 11.50 -16.17
CA ALA A 29 -8.65 12.11 -17.00
C ALA A 29 -7.63 11.08 -17.49
N ASN A 30 -7.18 10.19 -16.60
CA ASN A 30 -6.25 9.11 -16.93
C ASN A 30 -6.85 8.07 -17.89
N ALA A 31 -8.14 7.77 -17.76
CA ALA A 31 -8.84 6.89 -18.68
C ALA A 31 -8.89 7.49 -20.09
N ARG A 32 -9.22 8.78 -20.21
CA ARG A 32 -9.24 9.48 -21.49
C ARG A 32 -7.86 9.60 -22.15
N SER A 33 -6.80 9.87 -21.39
CA SER A 33 -5.43 9.88 -21.93
C SER A 33 -5.02 8.50 -22.45
N ARG A 34 -5.37 7.42 -21.74
CA ARG A 34 -5.12 6.05 -22.20
C ARG A 34 -5.86 5.74 -23.50
N ASP A 35 -7.13 6.12 -23.60
CA ASP A 35 -7.94 5.90 -24.81
C ASP A 35 -7.41 6.70 -26.02
N ALA A 36 -6.83 7.87 -25.78
CA ALA A 36 -6.21 8.71 -26.81
C ALA A 36 -4.83 8.22 -27.26
N GLU A 37 -4.08 7.51 -26.40
CA GLU A 37 -2.75 6.97 -26.74
C GLU A 37 -2.79 5.54 -27.32
N LEU A 38 -3.90 4.82 -27.15
CA LEU A 38 -4.14 3.51 -27.76
C LEU A 38 -4.22 3.54 -29.30
N THR A 39 -4.24 4.72 -29.94
CA THR A 39 -4.36 4.85 -31.41
C THR A 39 -3.04 4.80 -32.19
N GLY A 40 -1.89 4.50 -31.56
CA GLY A 40 -0.63 4.46 -32.33
C GLY A 40 0.67 4.04 -31.65
N GLN A 41 0.66 3.50 -30.42
CA GLN A 41 1.88 2.97 -29.79
C GLN A 41 1.61 1.60 -29.17
N ASP A 42 1.88 0.53 -29.93
CA ASP A 42 1.76 -0.87 -29.49
C ASP A 42 2.78 -1.24 -28.38
N ASP A 43 3.80 -0.41 -28.17
CA ASP A 43 4.90 -0.67 -27.24
C ASP A 43 4.64 -0.16 -25.81
N VAL A 44 3.56 0.61 -25.60
CA VAL A 44 3.26 1.21 -24.29
C VAL A 44 2.40 0.26 -23.46
N GLN A 45 3.02 -0.49 -22.54
CA GLN A 45 2.30 -1.23 -21.52
C GLN A 45 1.96 -0.33 -20.33
N TRP A 46 0.71 0.12 -20.29
CA TRP A 46 0.18 0.79 -19.11
C TRP A 46 0.13 -0.17 -17.91
N VAL A 47 0.51 0.32 -16.73
CA VAL A 47 0.28 -0.41 -15.48
C VAL A 47 -1.23 -0.52 -15.27
N THR A 48 -1.77 -1.71 -15.57
CA THR A 48 -3.18 -2.05 -15.37
C THR A 48 -3.42 -2.71 -14.02
N GLU A 49 -2.35 -3.00 -13.27
CA GLU A 49 -2.40 -3.62 -11.95
C GLU A 49 -3.02 -2.60 -10.98
N ARG A 50 -4.33 -2.72 -10.82
CA ARG A 50 -5.07 -1.99 -9.78
C ARG A 50 -4.65 -2.59 -8.45
N GLY A 51 -4.27 -1.73 -7.52
CA GLY A 51 -3.76 -2.18 -6.25
C GLY A 51 -3.51 -1.03 -5.29
N GLY A 52 -3.21 -1.40 -4.06
CA GLY A 52 -2.88 -0.45 -3.03
C GLY A 52 -2.28 -1.11 -1.81
N TYR A 53 -1.73 -0.26 -0.97
CA TYR A 53 -1.18 -0.61 0.32
C TYR A 53 -1.90 0.23 1.37
N SER A 54 -2.18 -0.37 2.52
CA SER A 54 -2.59 0.38 3.70
C SER A 54 -1.72 0.03 4.90
N LEU A 55 -1.38 1.05 5.67
CA LEU A 55 -0.73 0.92 6.96
C LEU A 55 -1.67 1.48 8.02
N THR A 56 -2.02 0.66 8.99
CA THR A 56 -2.82 1.04 10.15
C THR A 56 -1.97 0.91 11.40
N LEU A 57 -1.88 1.99 12.16
CA LEU A 57 -1.27 2.02 13.49
C LEU A 57 -2.38 2.25 14.51
N SER A 58 -2.56 1.33 15.44
CA SER A 58 -3.56 1.43 16.50
C SER A 58 -2.86 1.47 17.85
N GLU A 59 -3.15 2.48 18.65
CA GLU A 59 -2.72 2.54 20.04
C GLU A 59 -3.34 1.36 20.83
N VAL A 60 -2.53 0.60 21.55
CA VAL A 60 -2.97 -0.50 22.40
C VAL A 60 -2.90 -0.08 23.87
N ASP A 61 -1.77 0.46 24.30
CA ASP A 61 -1.54 1.09 25.59
C ASP A 61 -0.50 2.21 25.48
N ASP A 62 -0.11 2.81 26.61
CA ASP A 62 0.82 3.95 26.69
C ASP A 62 2.22 3.67 26.11
N SER A 63 2.56 2.40 25.86
CA SER A 63 3.88 1.94 25.41
C SER A 63 3.86 1.09 24.15
N SER A 64 2.68 0.68 23.67
CA SER A 64 2.56 -0.26 22.56
C SER A 64 1.57 0.19 21.48
N ILE A 65 1.94 -0.13 20.23
CA ILE A 65 1.17 0.16 19.03
C ILE A 65 1.03 -1.15 18.27
N ASP A 66 -0.20 -1.47 17.88
CA ASP A 66 -0.48 -2.53 16.93
C ASP A 66 -0.35 -2.00 15.50
N LEU A 67 0.29 -2.77 14.63
CA LEU A 67 0.59 -2.40 13.26
C LEU A 67 0.02 -3.44 12.31
N VAL A 68 -0.87 -2.99 11.42
CA VAL A 68 -1.42 -3.81 10.34
C VAL A 68 -1.00 -3.21 9.02
N PHE A 69 -0.29 -3.99 8.20
CA PHE A 69 0.09 -3.62 6.83
C PHE A 69 -0.60 -4.55 5.85
N ASP A 70 -1.52 -4.01 5.06
CA ASP A 70 -2.26 -4.76 4.06
C ASP A 70 -1.79 -4.40 2.66
N SER A 71 -1.84 -5.39 1.77
CA SER A 71 -1.58 -5.18 0.35
C SER A 71 -2.66 -5.84 -0.49
N LEU A 72 -3.19 -5.08 -1.45
CA LEU A 72 -4.15 -5.55 -2.43
C LEU A 72 -3.57 -5.34 -3.83
N GLY A 73 -3.68 -6.35 -4.68
CA GLY A 73 -3.28 -6.26 -6.07
C GLY A 73 -4.12 -7.13 -6.98
N CYS A 74 -4.35 -6.66 -8.21
CA CYS A 74 -4.93 -7.42 -9.30
C CYS A 74 -3.82 -7.84 -10.25
N PHE A 75 -3.50 -9.13 -10.31
CA PHE A 75 -2.38 -9.66 -11.08
C PHE A 75 -2.85 -10.35 -12.37
N LYS A 76 -2.05 -10.23 -13.43
CA LYS A 76 -2.33 -10.87 -14.73
C LYS A 76 -1.98 -12.35 -14.78
N SER A 77 -1.14 -12.82 -13.85
CA SER A 77 -0.68 -14.21 -13.74
C SER A 77 -0.30 -14.55 -12.30
N GLU A 78 -0.22 -15.85 -12.01
CA GLU A 78 0.25 -16.35 -10.71
C GLU A 78 1.72 -15.98 -10.45
N GLU A 79 2.56 -15.97 -11.49
CA GLU A 79 3.97 -15.57 -11.37
C GLU A 79 4.10 -14.11 -10.90
N HIS A 80 3.30 -13.20 -11.46
CA HIS A 80 3.25 -11.80 -11.01
C HIS A 80 2.74 -11.70 -9.56
N ALA A 81 1.70 -12.47 -9.21
CA ALA A 81 1.19 -12.50 -7.83
C ALA A 81 2.24 -13.00 -6.83
N LEU A 82 3.02 -14.02 -7.20
CA LEU A 82 4.10 -14.56 -6.37
C LEU A 82 5.24 -13.55 -6.19
N GLY A 83 5.60 -12.83 -7.25
CA GLY A 83 6.57 -11.73 -7.18
C GLY A 83 6.12 -10.65 -6.20
N HIS A 84 4.84 -10.24 -6.27
CA HIS A 84 4.26 -9.28 -5.35
C HIS A 84 4.25 -9.77 -3.90
N PHE A 85 3.84 -11.02 -3.66
CA PHE A 85 3.85 -11.62 -2.33
C PHE A 85 5.27 -11.68 -1.72
N THR A 86 6.26 -12.02 -2.54
CA THR A 86 7.66 -12.05 -2.11
C THR A 86 8.16 -10.65 -1.72
N MET A 87 7.83 -9.64 -2.51
CA MET A 87 8.17 -8.25 -2.22
C MET A 87 7.47 -7.76 -0.94
N PHE A 88 6.19 -8.08 -0.77
CA PHE A 88 5.44 -7.79 0.45
C PHE A 88 6.11 -8.39 1.69
N GLY A 89 6.47 -9.68 1.64
CA GLY A 89 7.19 -10.35 2.72
C GLY A 89 8.51 -9.67 3.08
N ARG A 90 9.29 -9.26 2.07
CA ARG A 90 10.56 -8.52 2.29
C ARG A 90 10.34 -7.18 2.98
N ILE A 91 9.27 -6.45 2.66
CA ILE A 91 8.94 -5.19 3.33
C ILE A 91 8.67 -5.44 4.81
N VAL A 92 7.77 -6.38 5.12
CA VAL A 92 7.40 -6.70 6.51
C VAL A 92 8.62 -7.15 7.32
N THR A 93 9.47 -8.04 6.78
CA THR A 93 10.70 -8.48 7.45
C THR A 93 11.66 -7.32 7.71
N ARG A 94 11.83 -6.40 6.75
CA ARG A 94 12.74 -5.26 6.91
C ARG A 94 12.22 -4.28 7.96
N TRP A 95 10.91 -4.08 8.04
CA TRP A 95 10.29 -3.28 9.09
C TRP A 95 10.52 -3.89 10.47
N ASP A 96 10.28 -5.20 10.61
CA ASP A 96 10.54 -5.91 11.87
C ASP A 96 12.00 -5.74 12.32
N GLN A 97 12.96 -5.93 11.40
CA GLN A 97 14.38 -5.70 11.68
C GLN A 97 14.69 -4.27 12.11
N LEU A 98 14.12 -3.26 11.45
CA LEU A 98 14.36 -1.85 11.77
C LEU A 98 13.74 -1.47 13.11
N VAL A 99 12.52 -1.91 13.39
CA VAL A 99 11.82 -1.63 14.64
C VAL A 99 12.53 -2.29 15.81
N PHE A 100 12.93 -3.56 15.66
CA PHE A 100 13.67 -4.30 16.67
C PHE A 100 15.05 -3.68 16.94
N ALA A 101 15.81 -3.35 15.89
CA ALA A 101 17.13 -2.73 16.03
C ALA A 101 17.09 -1.31 16.63
N SER A 102 15.98 -0.60 16.49
CA SER A 102 15.86 0.79 16.95
C SER A 102 15.43 0.91 18.42
N ASN A 103 15.19 -0.19 19.14
CA ASN A 103 14.60 -0.19 20.50
C ASN A 103 13.31 0.65 20.60
N LEU A 104 12.59 0.81 19.49
CA LEU A 104 11.34 1.58 19.44
C LEU A 104 10.18 0.83 20.10
N LEU A 105 10.31 -0.49 20.26
CA LEU A 105 9.45 -1.33 21.08
C LEU A 105 10.30 -1.90 22.22
N LYS A 106 9.95 -1.57 23.46
CA LYS A 106 10.53 -2.22 24.65
C LYS A 106 9.57 -3.32 25.08
N PHE A 107 10.07 -4.55 25.15
CA PHE A 107 9.37 -5.69 25.74
C PHE A 107 9.54 -5.71 27.27
#